data_AF-A0A944W3L0-F1
#
_entry.id   AF-A0A944W3L0-F1
#
_cell.length_a   1.000
_cell.length_b   1.000
_cell.length_c   1.000
_cell.angle_alpha   90.00
_cell.angle_beta   90.00
_cell.angle_gamma   90.00
#
_symmetry.space_group_name_H-M   'P 1'
#
loop_
_entity.id
_entity.type
_entity.pdbx_description
1 polymer ?
#
loop_
_entity_poly.entity_id
_entity_poly.type
_entity_poly.pdbx_seq_one_letter_code
_entity_poly.pdbx_strand_id
1 'polypeptide(L)'
;MTVIAIEGRAGSGVVDVARVVARDMDLDFVDRLLLAEIARRVGATVEAVHDSTLRTPGRGERIIGLVQRMLERSSVAGAGGDPYFGPGVDALIARPYVEMGDSPVTSGQELDEQHFISTTAEVIRDVAEAGNAVIVSRGAVAILKDRPDVLRVGLVANQEDRARRILSRHQFDDMETAEEYVSQSDIAQARYFERAFGTNPLDPFLYHVMWNLSEVSDDWAAARIIDASRALSTRALQ
;
A
#
# COMPACT_ATOMS: atom_id res chain seq x y z
N MET A 1 -5.38 1.80 -18.70
CA MET A 1 -5.40 0.98 -17.47
C MET A 1 -5.36 1.95 -16.30
N THR A 2 -6.15 1.71 -15.25
CA THR A 2 -6.32 2.70 -14.17
C THR A 2 -5.57 2.27 -12.92
N VAL A 3 -4.68 3.12 -12.41
CA VAL A 3 -3.97 2.88 -11.15
C VAL A 3 -4.17 4.07 -10.23
N ILE A 4 -4.52 3.78 -8.98
CA ILE A 4 -4.72 4.79 -7.94
C ILE A 4 -3.85 4.40 -6.75
N ALA A 5 -2.90 5.24 -6.38
CA ALA A 5 -2.10 5.07 -5.16
C ALA A 5 -2.68 5.98 -4.07
N ILE A 6 -3.04 5.41 -2.92
CA ILE A 6 -3.65 6.12 -1.81
C ILE A 6 -2.78 5.93 -0.57
N GLU A 7 -2.30 7.02 0.02
CA GLU A 7 -1.60 6.99 1.30
C GLU A 7 -2.45 7.66 2.38
N GLY A 8 -2.37 7.15 3.60
CA GLY A 8 -3.08 7.71 4.73
C GLY A 8 -2.50 7.25 6.04
N ARG A 9 -2.81 7.98 7.11
CA ARG A 9 -2.34 7.64 8.46
C ARG A 9 -3.26 6.62 9.13
N ALA A 10 -2.75 5.92 10.14
CA ALA A 10 -3.53 4.97 10.92
C ALA A 10 -4.80 5.65 11.48
N GLY A 11 -5.95 4.98 11.34
CA GLY A 11 -7.24 5.50 11.79
C GLY A 11 -7.86 6.60 10.90
N SER A 12 -7.26 7.00 9.77
CA SER A 12 -7.82 8.09 8.94
C SER A 12 -9.12 7.71 8.22
N GLY A 13 -9.38 6.43 7.98
CA GLY A 13 -10.45 5.95 7.08
C GLY A 13 -9.95 5.61 5.68
N VAL A 14 -8.62 5.70 5.43
CA VAL A 14 -7.99 5.40 4.13
C VAL A 14 -8.41 4.06 3.53
N VAL A 15 -8.46 3.00 4.36
CA VAL A 15 -8.82 1.65 3.90
C VAL A 15 -10.28 1.57 3.45
N ASP A 16 -11.18 2.24 4.16
CA ASP A 16 -12.61 2.21 3.87
C ASP A 16 -12.90 2.94 2.56
N VAL A 17 -12.35 4.15 2.41
CA VAL A 17 -12.43 4.94 1.18
C VAL A 17 -11.84 4.16 -0.01
N ALA A 18 -10.65 3.58 0.17
CA ALA A 18 -9.98 2.84 -0.90
C ALA A 18 -10.76 1.58 -1.34
N ARG A 19 -11.41 0.88 -0.40
CA ARG A 19 -12.29 -0.26 -0.72
C ARG A 19 -13.53 0.17 -1.50
N VAL A 20 -14.13 1.31 -1.15
CA VAL A 20 -15.26 1.87 -1.92
C VAL A 20 -14.83 2.19 -3.35
N VAL A 21 -13.69 2.88 -3.52
CA VAL A 21 -13.15 3.20 -4.85
C VAL A 21 -12.88 1.94 -5.66
N ALA A 22 -12.19 0.95 -5.07
CA ALA A 22 -11.87 -0.30 -5.73
C ALA A 22 -13.14 -1.04 -6.19
N ARG A 23 -14.14 -1.16 -5.31
CA ARG A 23 -15.43 -1.78 -5.62
C ARG A 23 -16.16 -1.05 -6.75
N ASP A 24 -16.29 0.27 -6.66
CA ASP A 24 -17.13 1.05 -7.57
C ASP A 24 -16.50 1.23 -8.96
N MET A 25 -15.17 1.07 -9.05
CA MET A 25 -14.42 1.11 -10.31
C MET A 25 -14.06 -0.26 -10.87
N ASP A 26 -14.45 -1.37 -10.22
CA ASP A 26 -14.03 -2.75 -10.52
C ASP A 26 -12.49 -2.90 -10.62
N LEU A 27 -11.77 -2.30 -9.68
CA LEU A 27 -10.31 -2.37 -9.55
C LEU A 27 -9.90 -3.35 -8.46
N ASP A 28 -8.70 -3.91 -8.60
CA ASP A 28 -8.12 -4.78 -7.57
C ASP A 28 -7.67 -3.93 -6.36
N PHE A 29 -8.10 -4.30 -5.16
CA PHE A 29 -7.69 -3.64 -3.91
C PHE A 29 -6.40 -4.25 -3.37
N VAL A 30 -5.32 -3.48 -3.36
CA VAL A 30 -3.97 -3.91 -2.99
C VAL A 30 -3.50 -3.18 -1.74
N ASP A 31 -3.60 -3.83 -0.58
CA ASP A 31 -3.06 -3.33 0.68
C ASP A 31 -1.77 -4.07 1.08
N ARG A 32 -1.23 -3.73 2.24
CA ARG A 32 -0.02 -4.37 2.79
C ARG A 32 -0.13 -5.89 2.93
N LEU A 33 -1.32 -6.44 3.17
CA LEU A 33 -1.49 -7.89 3.33
C LEU A 33 -1.46 -8.57 1.96
N LEU A 34 -2.10 -7.97 0.96
CA LEU A 34 -2.03 -8.48 -0.40
C LEU A 34 -0.63 -8.31 -1.00
N LEU A 35 0.06 -7.19 -0.74
CA LEU A 35 1.46 -7.01 -1.15
C LEU A 35 2.36 -8.09 -0.53
N ALA A 36 2.18 -8.40 0.75
CA ALA A 36 2.92 -9.45 1.43
C ALA A 36 2.64 -10.83 0.81
N GLU A 37 1.37 -11.12 0.51
CA GLU A 37 0.96 -12.38 -0.12
C GLU A 37 1.52 -12.51 -1.54
N ILE A 38 1.53 -11.42 -2.32
CA ILE A 38 2.16 -11.38 -3.65
C ILE A 38 3.65 -11.65 -3.51
N ALA A 39 4.35 -10.96 -2.61
CA ALA A 39 5.78 -11.17 -2.37
C ALA A 39 6.09 -12.61 -1.94
N ARG A 40 5.30 -13.18 -1.04
CA ARG A 40 5.42 -14.57 -0.57
C ARG A 40 5.29 -15.57 -1.72
N ARG A 41 4.35 -15.33 -2.64
CA ARG A 41 4.12 -16.21 -3.80
C ARG A 41 5.15 -16.03 -4.90
N VAL A 42 5.61 -14.82 -5.15
CA VAL A 42 6.72 -14.58 -6.11
C VAL A 42 8.02 -15.19 -5.58
N GLY A 43 8.26 -15.13 -4.27
CA GLY A 43 9.38 -15.82 -3.62
C GLY A 43 9.24 -17.34 -3.54
N ALA A 44 8.02 -17.88 -3.60
CA ALA A 44 7.78 -19.31 -3.70
C ALA A 44 7.93 -19.77 -5.16
N THR A 45 8.66 -20.86 -5.43
CA THR A 45 8.88 -21.35 -6.80
C THR A 45 7.56 -21.60 -7.54
N VAL A 46 7.60 -21.49 -8.88
CA VAL A 46 6.44 -21.57 -9.81
C VAL A 46 5.53 -22.79 -9.57
N GLU A 47 6.05 -23.90 -9.04
CA GLU A 47 5.27 -25.10 -8.67
C GLU A 47 4.34 -24.90 -7.46
N ALA A 48 4.67 -24.01 -6.52
CA ALA A 48 3.84 -23.73 -5.33
C ALA A 48 2.69 -22.74 -5.59
N VAL A 49 2.82 -21.91 -6.64
CA VAL A 49 1.84 -20.87 -6.97
C VAL A 49 0.64 -21.41 -7.74
N HIS A 50 0.79 -22.58 -8.37
CA HIS A 50 -0.28 -23.19 -9.18
C HIS A 50 -1.49 -23.68 -8.35
N ASP A 51 -1.39 -23.75 -7.01
CA ASP A 51 -2.32 -24.52 -6.18
C ASP A 51 -3.14 -23.69 -5.15
N SER A 52 -3.17 -22.36 -5.23
CA SER A 52 -3.87 -21.55 -4.20
C SER A 52 -4.78 -20.44 -4.74
N THR A 53 -6.08 -20.72 -4.72
CA THR A 53 -7.17 -19.76 -4.98
C THR A 53 -7.11 -18.56 -4.02
N LEU A 54 -6.84 -17.36 -4.52
CA LEU A 54 -6.96 -16.11 -3.76
C LEU A 54 -8.44 -15.88 -3.41
N ARG A 55 -8.77 -15.79 -2.12
CA ARG A 55 -10.09 -15.37 -1.63
C ARG A 55 -9.99 -13.96 -1.05
N THR A 56 -10.12 -12.98 -1.93
CA THR A 56 -10.40 -11.58 -1.58
C THR A 56 -11.77 -11.22 -2.15
N PRO A 57 -12.58 -10.30 -1.57
CA PRO A 57 -13.86 -9.92 -2.16
C PRO A 57 -13.62 -9.13 -3.46
N GLY A 58 -13.61 -9.85 -4.58
CA GLY A 58 -13.30 -9.39 -5.93
C GLY A 58 -12.80 -10.56 -6.78
N ARG A 59 -13.17 -10.63 -8.06
CA ARG A 59 -12.92 -11.75 -8.98
C ARG A 59 -11.42 -12.15 -9.00
N GLY A 60 -11.06 -13.21 -8.27
CA GLY A 60 -9.68 -13.66 -8.03
C GLY A 60 -8.85 -14.04 -9.26
N GLU A 61 -9.43 -14.07 -10.46
CA GLU A 61 -8.73 -14.38 -11.72
C GLU A 61 -7.70 -13.30 -12.12
N ARG A 62 -7.94 -12.02 -11.80
CA ARG A 62 -7.05 -10.92 -12.22
C ARG A 62 -5.76 -10.85 -11.41
N ILE A 63 -5.83 -11.05 -10.09
CA ILE A 63 -4.66 -11.10 -9.21
C ILE A 63 -3.85 -12.38 -9.47
N ILE A 64 -4.50 -13.52 -9.79
CA ILE A 64 -3.77 -14.71 -10.26
C ILE A 64 -3.01 -14.39 -11.55
N GLY A 65 -3.65 -13.73 -12.51
CA GLY A 65 -2.98 -13.26 -13.73
C GLY A 65 -1.86 -12.26 -13.45
N LEU A 66 -1.96 -11.44 -12.40
CA LEU A 66 -0.90 -10.53 -11.96
C LEU A 66 0.32 -11.31 -11.47
N VAL A 67 0.11 -12.23 -10.54
CA VAL A 67 1.19 -13.06 -9.98
C VAL A 67 1.81 -13.93 -11.08
N GLN A 68 1.01 -14.49 -11.99
CA GLN A 68 1.51 -15.23 -13.16
C GLN A 68 2.34 -14.35 -14.09
N ARG A 69 1.88 -13.13 -14.43
CA ARG A 69 2.65 -12.19 -15.26
C ARG A 69 3.96 -11.75 -14.60
N MET A 70 3.96 -11.57 -13.28
CA MET A 70 5.18 -11.30 -12.51
C MET A 70 6.15 -12.50 -12.61
N LEU A 71 5.67 -13.72 -12.34
CA LEU A 71 6.47 -14.94 -12.43
C LEU A 71 7.00 -15.20 -13.84
N GLU A 72 6.21 -14.95 -14.88
CA GLU A 72 6.63 -15.08 -16.28
C GLU A 72 7.76 -14.10 -16.62
N ARG A 73 7.71 -12.86 -16.10
CA ARG A 73 8.80 -11.88 -16.26
C ARG A 73 10.05 -12.27 -15.46
N SER A 74 9.90 -12.79 -14.23
CA SER A 74 11.01 -13.28 -13.42
C SER A 74 11.62 -14.58 -13.98
N SER A 75 10.85 -15.40 -14.70
CA SER A 75 11.32 -16.67 -15.29
C SER A 75 12.37 -16.52 -16.41
N VAL A 76 12.61 -15.29 -16.89
CA VAL A 76 13.71 -14.98 -17.82
C VAL A 76 15.08 -15.03 -17.11
N ALA A 77 15.12 -14.98 -15.77
CA ALA A 77 16.32 -15.25 -14.97
C ALA A 77 16.31 -16.71 -14.50
N GLY A 78 16.99 -17.58 -15.25
CA GLY A 78 17.05 -19.02 -14.97
C GLY A 78 17.63 -19.37 -13.60
N ALA A 79 17.09 -20.45 -13.01
CA ALA A 79 17.55 -21.21 -11.84
C ALA A 79 17.42 -20.54 -10.45
N GLY A 80 16.32 -20.88 -9.76
CA GLY A 80 16.28 -21.01 -8.30
C GLY A 80 16.09 -19.71 -7.50
N GLY A 81 14.82 -19.35 -7.25
CA GLY A 81 14.43 -18.28 -6.34
C GLY A 81 14.79 -16.90 -6.86
N ASP A 82 13.79 -16.04 -7.01
CA ASP A 82 14.05 -14.65 -7.36
C ASP A 82 14.91 -13.99 -6.25
N PRO A 83 16.13 -13.50 -6.56
CA PRO A 83 17.03 -12.89 -5.57
C PRO A 83 16.43 -11.69 -4.82
N TYR A 84 15.37 -11.09 -5.38
CA TYR A 84 14.70 -9.92 -4.80
C TYR A 84 13.69 -10.30 -3.70
N PHE A 85 13.27 -11.55 -3.61
CA PHE A 85 12.20 -12.00 -2.70
C PHE A 85 12.72 -12.97 -1.64
N GLY A 86 13.69 -12.51 -0.84
CA GLY A 86 14.30 -13.29 0.23
C GLY A 86 13.30 -13.82 1.28
N PRO A 87 13.65 -14.89 2.02
CA PRO A 87 12.79 -15.46 3.04
C PRO A 87 12.47 -14.42 4.13
N GLY A 88 11.18 -14.19 4.39
CA GLY A 88 10.70 -13.33 5.49
C GLY A 88 10.37 -11.88 5.11
N VAL A 89 10.62 -11.46 3.87
CA VAL A 89 10.25 -10.12 3.40
C VAL A 89 8.72 -9.91 3.39
N ASP A 90 7.96 -10.97 3.11
CA ASP A 90 6.50 -10.98 3.20
C ASP A 90 6.01 -10.61 4.62
N ALA A 91 6.66 -11.15 5.66
CA ALA A 91 6.33 -10.82 7.03
C ALA A 91 6.61 -9.34 7.34
N LEU A 92 7.67 -8.74 6.78
CA LEU A 92 7.97 -7.32 6.93
C LEU A 92 6.95 -6.43 6.21
N ILE A 93 6.55 -6.80 5.00
CA ILE A 93 5.48 -6.12 4.24
C ILE A 93 4.16 -6.18 5.00
N ALA A 94 3.88 -7.28 5.70
CA ALA A 94 2.66 -7.43 6.48
C ALA A 94 2.66 -6.69 7.83
N ARG A 95 3.75 -6.06 8.31
CA ARG A 95 3.83 -5.43 9.67
C ARG A 95 3.31 -3.99 9.77
N PRO A 96 2.40 -3.61 10.67
CA PRO A 96 1.96 -2.21 10.80
C PRO A 96 3.14 -1.25 11.01
N TYR A 97 2.98 0.03 10.65
CA TYR A 97 4.07 1.00 10.83
C TYR A 97 4.58 1.05 12.26
N VAL A 98 3.71 1.04 13.26
CA VAL A 98 4.10 1.11 14.69
C VAL A 98 5.07 -0.01 15.09
N GLU A 99 4.90 -1.22 14.56
CA GLU A 99 5.77 -2.37 14.88
C GLU A 99 7.12 -2.34 14.15
N MET A 100 7.33 -1.41 13.21
CA MET A 100 8.62 -1.21 12.55
C MET A 100 9.60 -0.40 13.42
N GLY A 101 9.13 0.24 14.49
CA GLY A 101 9.90 1.21 15.28
C GLY A 101 10.71 0.67 16.46
N ASP A 102 10.49 -0.58 16.88
CA ASP A 102 10.81 -1.07 18.24
C ASP A 102 12.17 -1.75 18.42
N SER A 103 13.04 -1.79 17.41
CA SER A 103 14.35 -2.46 17.53
C SER A 103 15.55 -1.51 17.48
N PRO A 104 16.57 -1.69 18.34
CA PRO A 104 17.83 -0.97 18.21
C PRO A 104 18.51 -1.33 16.89
N VAL A 105 18.83 -0.29 16.10
CA VAL A 105 19.37 -0.44 14.74
C VAL A 105 20.76 -1.10 14.81
N THR A 106 20.87 -2.31 14.26
CA THR A 106 22.14 -3.02 14.07
C THR A 106 22.41 -3.18 12.57
N SER A 107 23.66 -3.39 12.18
CA SER A 107 24.04 -3.53 10.75
C SER A 107 23.29 -4.66 10.03
N GLY A 108 22.92 -5.73 10.73
CA GLY A 108 22.07 -6.80 10.17
C GLY A 108 20.65 -6.34 9.90
N GLN A 109 20.04 -5.59 10.82
CA GLN A 109 18.68 -5.05 10.64
C GLN A 109 18.61 -3.95 9.56
N GLU A 110 19.67 -3.15 9.38
CA GLU A 110 19.72 -2.16 8.30
C GLU A 110 19.72 -2.83 6.92
N LEU A 111 20.43 -3.95 6.77
CA LEU A 111 20.43 -4.74 5.53
C LEU A 111 19.04 -5.35 5.26
N ASP A 112 18.40 -5.90 6.28
CA ASP A 112 17.04 -6.44 6.18
C ASP A 112 16.01 -5.35 5.84
N GLU A 113 16.15 -4.15 6.41
CA GLU A 113 15.26 -3.00 6.17
C GLU A 113 15.43 -2.44 4.74
N GLN A 114 16.66 -2.29 4.25
CA GLN A 114 16.92 -1.87 2.87
C GLN A 114 16.37 -2.88 1.87
N HIS A 115 16.58 -4.17 2.12
CA HIS A 115 16.04 -5.23 1.29
C HIS A 115 14.49 -5.20 1.28
N PHE A 116 13.86 -5.05 2.46
CA PHE A 116 12.43 -4.86 2.57
C PHE A 116 11.90 -3.68 1.74
N ILE A 117 12.56 -2.52 1.83
CA ILE A 117 12.16 -1.33 1.07
C ILE A 117 12.28 -1.57 -0.44
N SER A 118 13.39 -2.16 -0.91
CA SER A 118 13.58 -2.38 -2.33
C SER A 118 12.58 -3.37 -2.92
N THR A 119 12.33 -4.49 -2.23
CA THR A 119 11.36 -5.51 -2.66
C THR A 119 9.93 -4.97 -2.64
N THR A 120 9.55 -4.22 -1.59
CA THR A 120 8.22 -3.59 -1.53
C THR A 120 8.01 -2.64 -2.70
N ALA A 121 9.03 -1.85 -3.04
CA ALA A 121 8.96 -0.91 -4.15
C ALA A 121 8.84 -1.62 -5.51
N GLU A 122 9.50 -2.78 -5.67
CA GLU A 122 9.40 -3.60 -6.87
C GLU A 122 8.00 -4.19 -7.06
N VAL A 123 7.44 -4.81 -6.02
CA VAL A 123 6.07 -5.34 -6.06
C VAL A 123 5.07 -4.23 -6.40
N ILE A 124 5.20 -3.05 -5.80
CA ILE A 124 4.32 -1.91 -6.09
C ILE A 124 4.43 -1.47 -7.55
N ARG A 125 5.66 -1.42 -8.11
CA ARG A 125 5.86 -1.10 -9.53
C ARG A 125 5.21 -2.13 -10.44
N ASP A 126 5.34 -3.41 -10.12
CA ASP A 126 4.75 -4.48 -10.92
C ASP A 126 3.23 -4.51 -10.84
N VAL A 127 2.65 -4.27 -9.66
CA VAL A 127 1.20 -4.08 -9.49
C VAL A 127 0.73 -2.91 -10.34
N ALA A 128 1.43 -1.76 -10.30
CA ALA A 128 1.08 -0.60 -11.10
C ALA A 128 1.20 -0.85 -12.60
N GLU A 129 2.21 -1.62 -13.03
CA GLU A 129 2.41 -1.96 -14.43
C GLU A 129 1.32 -2.87 -15.00
N ALA A 130 0.81 -3.81 -14.19
CA ALA A 130 -0.33 -4.61 -14.58
C ALA A 130 -1.65 -3.83 -14.63
N GLY A 131 -1.71 -2.71 -13.91
CA GLY A 131 -2.83 -1.79 -13.94
C GLY A 131 -4.09 -2.28 -13.21
N ASN A 132 -5.16 -1.50 -13.34
CA ASN A 132 -6.49 -1.78 -12.79
C ASN A 132 -6.50 -2.04 -11.28
N ALA A 133 -5.74 -1.25 -10.52
CA ALA A 133 -5.51 -1.45 -9.10
C ALA A 133 -5.64 -0.16 -8.29
N VAL A 134 -6.15 -0.30 -7.06
CA VAL A 134 -6.03 0.68 -5.98
C VAL A 134 -4.98 0.16 -5.00
N ILE A 135 -3.84 0.84 -4.91
CA ILE A 135 -2.72 0.47 -4.05
C ILE A 135 -2.75 1.37 -2.81
N VAL A 136 -2.78 0.76 -1.63
CA VAL A 136 -2.89 1.49 -0.35
C VAL A 136 -1.62 1.35 0.47
N SER A 137 -1.11 2.50 0.90
CA SER A 137 0.02 2.66 1.82
C SER A 137 1.38 2.18 1.28
N ARG A 138 2.34 1.95 2.19
CA ARG A 138 3.70 1.48 1.89
C ARG A 138 4.48 2.41 0.96
N GLY A 139 4.17 3.70 1.00
CA GLY A 139 4.87 4.67 0.17
C GLY A 139 4.57 4.51 -1.32
N ALA A 140 3.48 3.84 -1.71
CA ALA A 140 3.12 3.69 -3.12
C ALA A 140 3.07 5.04 -3.86
N VAL A 141 2.64 6.10 -3.17
CA VAL A 141 2.62 7.48 -3.70
C VAL A 141 4.02 8.05 -3.95
N ALA A 142 5.02 7.67 -3.14
CA ALA A 142 6.41 8.07 -3.31
C ALA A 142 7.11 7.21 -4.37
N ILE A 143 6.86 5.90 -4.37
CA ILE A 143 7.41 4.93 -5.33
C ILE A 143 6.93 5.23 -6.75
N LEU A 144 5.67 5.60 -6.91
CA LEU A 144 5.03 5.87 -8.21
C LEU A 144 5.00 7.36 -8.54
N LYS A 145 5.82 8.19 -7.88
CA LYS A 145 5.76 9.66 -8.04
C LYS A 145 6.01 10.15 -9.46
N ASP A 146 6.83 9.42 -10.23
CA ASP A 146 7.23 9.77 -11.58
C ASP A 146 6.34 9.10 -12.65
N ARG A 147 5.28 8.38 -12.25
CA ARG A 147 4.31 7.76 -13.14
C ARG A 147 3.16 8.72 -13.46
N PRO A 148 3.08 9.30 -14.67
CA PRO A 148 2.04 10.28 -15.02
C PRO A 148 0.64 9.66 -15.14
N ASP A 149 0.57 8.34 -15.28
CA ASP A 149 -0.65 7.53 -15.43
C ASP A 149 -1.23 7.03 -14.09
N VAL A 150 -0.58 7.34 -12.96
CA VAL A 150 -1.00 6.93 -11.61
C VAL A 150 -1.62 8.11 -10.87
N LEU A 151 -2.88 7.98 -10.44
CA LEU A 151 -3.48 8.96 -9.54
C LEU A 151 -2.98 8.75 -8.11
N ARG A 152 -2.16 9.68 -7.63
CA ARG A 152 -1.65 9.73 -6.24
C ARG A 152 -2.54 10.60 -5.34
N VAL A 153 -3.09 10.03 -4.26
CA VAL A 153 -4.05 10.65 -3.32
C VAL A 153 -3.56 10.52 -1.88
N GLY A 154 -3.64 11.60 -1.11
CA GLY A 154 -3.41 11.58 0.34
C GLY A 154 -4.72 11.71 1.12
N LEU A 155 -4.95 10.86 2.12
CA LEU A 155 -6.11 10.92 3.00
C LEU A 155 -5.66 11.12 4.46
N VAL A 156 -5.94 12.32 4.98
CA VAL A 156 -5.58 12.74 6.34
C VAL A 156 -6.83 12.87 7.21
N ALA A 157 -6.66 12.90 8.52
CA ALA A 157 -7.72 13.19 9.49
C ALA A 157 -7.09 13.73 10.78
N ASN A 158 -7.84 14.50 11.55
CA ASN A 158 -7.42 14.99 12.86
C ASN A 158 -7.08 13.82 13.78
N GLN A 159 -6.06 13.98 14.62
CA GLN A 159 -5.60 12.90 15.51
C GLN A 159 -6.71 12.34 16.41
N GLU A 160 -7.53 13.22 16.98
CA GLU A 160 -8.63 12.81 17.85
C GLU A 160 -9.68 11.96 17.11
N ASP A 161 -10.04 12.34 15.88
CA ASP A 161 -10.99 11.56 15.06
C ASP A 161 -10.42 10.19 14.66
N ARG A 162 -9.11 10.14 14.39
CA ARG A 162 -8.40 8.88 14.12
C ARG A 162 -8.42 7.97 15.34
N ALA A 163 -8.11 8.50 16.52
CA ALA A 163 -8.14 7.76 17.77
C ALA A 163 -9.56 7.25 18.08
N ARG A 164 -10.59 8.09 17.95
CA ARG A 164 -12.00 7.68 18.10
C ARG A 164 -12.38 6.57 17.13
N ARG A 165 -11.96 6.67 15.85
CA ARG A 165 -12.25 5.64 14.84
C ARG A 165 -11.61 4.31 15.20
N ILE A 166 -10.36 4.31 15.67
CA ILE A 166 -9.66 3.11 16.12
C ILE A 166 -10.34 2.51 17.37
N LEU A 167 -10.67 3.33 18.36
CA LEU A 167 -11.39 2.92 19.56
C LEU A 167 -12.74 2.26 19.23
N SER A 168 -13.51 2.88 18.31
CA SER A 168 -14.81 2.36 17.87
C SER A 168 -14.74 0.99 17.18
N ARG A 169 -13.57 0.62 16.65
CA ARG A 169 -13.33 -0.69 16.03
C ARG A 169 -12.97 -1.77 17.05
N HIS A 170 -13.12 -1.48 18.35
CA HIS A 170 -12.80 -2.36 19.47
C HIS A 170 -11.36 -2.87 19.43
N GLN A 171 -10.44 -2.07 18.88
CA GLN A 171 -9.02 -2.41 18.82
C GLN A 171 -8.29 -2.07 20.12
N PHE A 172 -8.85 -1.16 20.93
CA PHE A 172 -8.31 -0.71 22.22
C PHE A 172 -9.40 -0.54 23.26
N ASP A 173 -9.02 -0.57 24.54
CA ASP A 173 -9.92 -0.54 25.69
C ASP A 173 -10.29 0.90 26.11
N ASP A 174 -9.45 1.89 25.79
CA ASP A 174 -9.63 3.28 26.19
C ASP A 174 -9.06 4.28 25.15
N MET A 175 -9.43 5.55 25.31
CA MET A 175 -9.07 6.64 24.39
C MET A 175 -7.57 7.00 24.47
N GLU A 176 -6.96 6.94 25.66
CA GLU A 176 -5.55 7.29 25.87
C GLU A 176 -4.66 6.31 25.10
N THR A 177 -4.93 5.01 25.22
CA THR A 177 -4.24 3.95 24.47
C THR A 177 -4.41 4.13 22.94
N ALA A 178 -5.61 4.51 22.49
CA ALA A 178 -5.87 4.77 21.07
C ALA A 178 -5.09 5.99 20.54
N GLU A 179 -5.01 7.08 21.32
CA GLU A 179 -4.24 8.28 20.99
C GLU A 179 -2.74 8.00 20.94
N GLU A 180 -2.23 7.22 21.90
CA GLU A 180 -0.83 6.78 21.93
C GLU A 180 -0.51 5.95 20.68
N TYR A 181 -1.34 4.96 20.34
CA TYR A 181 -1.16 4.17 19.13
C TYR A 181 -1.11 5.02 17.85
N VAL A 182 -2.00 6.01 17.72
CA VAL A 182 -2.00 6.94 16.57
C VAL A 182 -0.69 7.73 16.53
N SER A 183 -0.24 8.27 17.67
CA SER A 183 1.01 9.02 17.78
C SER A 183 2.22 8.17 17.37
N GLN A 184 2.33 6.95 17.91
CA GLN A 184 3.44 6.04 17.59
C GLN A 184 3.40 5.59 16.12
N SER A 185 2.20 5.33 15.58
CA SER A 185 2.04 5.01 14.16
C SER A 185 2.51 6.14 13.24
N ASP A 186 2.22 7.40 13.62
CA ASP A 186 2.63 8.58 12.85
C ASP A 186 4.16 8.77 12.86
N ILE A 187 4.79 8.61 14.03
CA ILE A 187 6.25 8.66 14.17
C ILE A 187 6.90 7.57 13.31
N ALA A 188 6.38 6.34 13.37
CA ALA A 188 6.94 5.23 12.63
C ALA A 188 6.76 5.38 11.11
N GLN A 189 5.60 5.87 10.65
CA GLN A 189 5.39 6.19 9.23
C GLN A 189 6.35 7.28 8.75
N ALA A 190 6.55 8.34 9.54
CA ALA A 190 7.50 9.40 9.19
C ALA A 190 8.93 8.86 9.07
N ARG A 191 9.37 8.03 10.02
CA ARG A 191 10.70 7.39 9.99
C ARG A 191 10.87 6.49 8.77
N TYR A 192 9.85 5.69 8.43
CA TYR A 192 9.87 4.87 7.23
C TYR A 192 10.02 5.71 5.96
N PHE A 193 9.23 6.78 5.80
CA PHE A 193 9.29 7.65 4.62
C PHE A 193 10.64 8.39 4.50
N GLU A 194 11.19 8.84 5.61
CA GLU A 194 12.50 9.50 5.63
C GLU A 194 13.60 8.52 5.18
N ARG A 195 13.62 7.31 5.74
CA ARG A 195 14.61 6.28 5.39
C ARG A 195 14.47 5.77 3.96
N ALA A 196 13.24 5.48 3.54
CA ALA A 196 12.97 4.83 2.26
C ALA A 196 13.00 5.81 1.08
N PHE A 197 12.58 7.05 1.29
CA PHE A 197 12.32 8.00 0.21
C PHE A 197 12.94 9.38 0.42
N GLY A 198 13.58 9.63 1.56
CA GLY A 198 14.18 10.93 1.88
C GLY A 198 13.15 12.06 2.00
N THR A 199 11.90 11.75 2.35
CA THR A 199 10.80 12.74 2.43
C THR A 199 9.85 12.43 3.58
N ASN A 200 8.78 13.23 3.73
CA ASN A 200 7.74 13.10 4.72
C ASN A 200 6.45 12.51 4.09
N PRO A 201 5.68 11.67 4.80
CA PRO A 201 4.41 11.15 4.28
C PRO A 201 3.37 12.24 3.99
N LEU A 202 3.49 13.44 4.56
CA LEU A 202 2.61 14.57 4.30
C LEU A 202 3.19 15.60 3.33
N ASP A 203 4.27 15.29 2.62
CA ASP A 203 4.80 16.16 1.57
C ASP A 203 3.75 16.33 0.46
N PRO A 204 3.16 17.54 0.28
CA PRO A 204 2.09 17.75 -0.69
C PRO A 204 2.54 17.47 -2.14
N PHE A 205 3.83 17.52 -2.45
CA PHE A 205 4.35 17.28 -3.80
C PHE A 205 4.36 15.79 -4.19
N LEU A 206 4.12 14.88 -3.25
CA LEU A 206 3.91 13.47 -3.55
C LEU A 206 2.52 13.17 -4.13
N TYR A 207 1.58 14.11 -4.02
CA TYR A 207 0.17 13.90 -4.29
C TYR A 207 -0.34 14.80 -5.40
N HIS A 208 -1.34 14.32 -6.15
CA HIS A 208 -2.14 15.20 -6.99
C HIS A 208 -3.19 15.94 -6.16
N VAL A 209 -3.72 15.26 -5.14
CA VAL A 209 -4.74 15.79 -4.22
C VAL A 209 -4.58 15.19 -2.83
N MET A 210 -4.93 15.98 -1.80
CA MET A 210 -5.10 15.49 -0.43
C MET A 210 -6.44 15.94 0.14
N TRP A 211 -7.14 15.05 0.85
CA TRP A 211 -8.41 15.37 1.51
C TRP A 211 -8.36 15.04 3.01
N ASN A 212 -9.01 15.89 3.80
CA ASN A 212 -9.16 15.71 5.24
C ASN A 212 -10.51 15.04 5.55
N LEU A 213 -10.47 13.78 5.97
CA LEU A 213 -11.63 12.96 6.32
C LEU A 213 -12.26 13.30 7.67
N SER A 214 -11.70 14.26 8.42
CA SER A 214 -12.43 14.92 9.52
C SER A 214 -13.46 15.93 9.00
N GLU A 215 -13.23 16.48 7.81
CA GLU A 215 -14.05 17.55 7.22
C GLU A 215 -14.99 17.06 6.12
N VAL A 216 -14.73 15.86 5.59
CA VAL A 216 -15.54 15.24 4.53
C VAL A 216 -15.83 13.78 4.85
N SER A 217 -17.00 13.29 4.46
CA SER A 217 -17.36 11.88 4.61
C SER A 217 -16.53 10.97 3.69
N ASP A 218 -16.34 9.72 4.11
CA ASP A 218 -15.68 8.67 3.33
C ASP A 218 -16.28 8.52 1.92
N ASP A 219 -17.62 8.53 1.80
CA ASP A 219 -18.33 8.43 0.51
C ASP A 219 -18.04 9.60 -0.42
N TRP A 220 -18.00 10.82 0.13
CA TRP A 220 -17.66 12.02 -0.64
C TRP A 220 -16.23 11.93 -1.17
N ALA A 221 -15.27 11.52 -0.32
CA ALA A 221 -13.88 11.37 -0.72
C ALA A 221 -13.74 10.30 -1.80
N ALA A 222 -14.37 9.14 -1.65
CA ALA A 222 -14.38 8.08 -2.65
C ALA A 222 -14.91 8.57 -4.00
N ALA A 223 -16.04 9.28 -4.01
CA ALA A 223 -16.60 9.85 -5.23
C ALA A 223 -15.63 10.83 -5.92
N ARG A 224 -14.92 11.67 -5.16
CA ARG A 224 -13.92 12.59 -5.74
C ARG A 224 -12.68 11.88 -6.27
N ILE A 225 -12.24 10.79 -5.63
CA ILE A 225 -11.15 9.94 -6.16
C ILE A 225 -11.54 9.37 -7.52
N ILE A 226 -12.76 8.85 -7.63
CA ILE A 226 -13.28 8.26 -8.87
C ILE A 226 -13.33 9.31 -9.99
N ASP A 227 -13.86 10.50 -9.69
CA ASP A 227 -13.93 11.61 -10.65
C ASP A 227 -12.53 12.04 -11.12
N ALA A 228 -11.60 12.23 -10.17
CA ALA A 228 -10.22 12.60 -10.48
C ALA A 228 -9.50 11.55 -11.34
N SER A 229 -9.76 10.26 -11.07
CA SER A 229 -9.16 9.15 -11.81
C SER A 229 -9.62 9.12 -13.27
N ARG A 230 -10.91 9.34 -13.52
CA ARG A 230 -11.48 9.46 -14.88
C ARG A 230 -10.90 10.66 -15.63
N ALA A 231 -10.72 11.80 -14.95
CA ALA A 231 -10.14 12.99 -15.56
C ALA A 231 -8.66 12.79 -15.92
N LEU A 232 -7.87 12.16 -15.03
CA LEU A 232 -6.45 11.87 -15.29
C LEU A 232 -6.27 10.92 -16.46
N SER A 233 -7.12 9.88 -16.55
CA SER A 233 -7.10 8.92 -17.67
C SER A 233 -7.35 9.58 -19.02
N THR A 234 -8.16 10.65 -19.06
CA THR A 234 -8.44 11.41 -20.28
C THR A 234 -7.25 12.26 -20.72
N ARG A 235 -6.50 12.82 -19.76
CA ARG A 235 -5.29 13.62 -20.03
C ARG A 235 -4.14 12.77 -20.57
N ALA A 236 -4.00 11.52 -20.13
CA ALA A 236 -2.96 10.61 -20.60
C ALA A 236 -3.13 10.15 -22.05
N LEU A 237 -4.30 10.37 -22.66
CA LEU A 237 -4.61 10.03 -24.06
C LEU A 237 -4.38 11.20 -25.03
N GLN A 238 -3.95 12.37 -24.54
CA GLN A 238 -3.65 13.58 -25.33
C GLN A 238 -2.14 13.82 -25.38
#